data_AF-A0A354Q8C4-F1
#
_entry.id   AF-A0A354Q8C4-F1
#
_cell.length_a   1.000
_cell.length_b   1.000
_cell.length_c   1.000
_cell.angle_alpha   90.00
_cell.angle_beta   90.00
_cell.angle_gamma   90.00
#
_symmetry.space_group_name_H-M   'P 1'
#
loop_
_entity.id
_entity.type
_entity.pdbx_description
1 polymer ?
#
loop_
_entity_poly.entity_id
_entity_poly.type
_entity_poly.pdbx_seq_one_letter_code
_entity_poly.pdbx_strand_id
1 'polypeptide(L)'
;MNNNYWKSCGSYTDINFEKSNEGIAKITINRPEVRNAFRPLTVREMRAALNDAREDTKIGVIILTGEGEKAFCSGGDQRIRGSAGYEDNETGHLRLNVLDF
;
A
#
# COMPACT_ATOMS: atom_id res chain seq x y z
N MET A 1 24.49 5.38 -1.13
CA MET A 1 23.72 4.52 -0.19
C MET A 1 23.89 3.08 -0.66
N ASN A 2 24.14 2.12 0.24
CA ASN A 2 24.35 0.72 -0.14
C ASN A 2 23.08 0.16 -0.80
N ASN A 3 23.22 -0.41 -2.00
CA ASN A 3 22.12 -0.97 -2.80
C ASN A 3 21.39 -2.18 -2.18
N ASN A 4 21.82 -2.63 -0.99
CA ASN A 4 21.31 -3.83 -0.31
C ASN A 4 20.58 -3.52 1.01
N TYR A 5 20.27 -2.26 1.31
CA TYR A 5 19.59 -1.92 2.56
C TYR A 5 18.14 -2.41 2.59
N TRP A 6 17.45 -2.33 1.45
CA TRP A 6 16.07 -2.75 1.29
C TRP A 6 16.01 -4.08 0.56
N LYS A 7 15.27 -5.04 1.13
CA LYS A 7 14.91 -6.30 0.46
C LYS A 7 13.42 -6.25 0.13
N SER A 8 13.09 -6.39 -1.15
CA SER A 8 11.70 -6.50 -1.60
C SER A 8 11.02 -7.75 -1.01
N CYS A 9 9.78 -7.59 -0.56
CA CYS A 9 8.97 -8.61 0.07
C CYS A 9 7.59 -8.67 -0.61
N GLY A 10 7.29 -9.80 -1.26
CA GLY A 10 6.02 -9.97 -2.00
C GLY A 10 6.04 -9.38 -3.41
N SER A 11 4.90 -9.43 -4.07
CA SER A 11 4.69 -8.88 -5.41
C SER A 11 3.32 -8.22 -5.43
N TYR A 12 3.33 -6.91 -5.61
CA TYR A 12 2.16 -6.04 -5.53
C TYR A 12 2.11 -5.15 -6.77
N THR A 13 0.91 -4.68 -7.10
CA THR A 13 0.65 -3.85 -8.27
C THR A 13 0.67 -2.37 -7.93
N ASP A 14 0.02 -1.97 -6.84
CA ASP A 14 -0.20 -0.57 -6.47
C ASP A 14 0.73 -0.09 -5.35
N ILE A 15 1.50 -0.99 -4.74
CA ILE A 15 2.51 -0.66 -3.70
C ILE A 15 3.85 -1.35 -3.96
N ASN A 16 4.91 -0.81 -3.37
CA ASN A 16 6.16 -1.53 -3.12
C ASN A 16 6.25 -1.86 -1.63
N PHE A 17 6.68 -3.06 -1.28
CA PHE A 17 6.90 -3.48 0.10
C PHE A 17 8.32 -4.01 0.27
N GLU A 18 9.06 -3.42 1.20
CA GLU A 18 10.47 -3.73 1.44
C GLU A 18 10.75 -3.82 2.95
N LYS A 19 11.70 -4.66 3.34
CA LYS A 19 12.21 -4.77 4.71
C LYS A 19 13.71 -4.54 4.76
N SER A 20 14.20 -3.89 5.80
CA SER A 20 15.63 -3.79 6.10
C SER A 20 16.05 -4.81 7.16
N ASN A 21 17.36 -5.06 7.25
CA ASN A 21 17.92 -5.91 8.31
C ASN A 21 17.95 -5.21 9.69
N GLU A 22 17.53 -3.94 9.78
CA GLU A 22 17.52 -3.12 11.00
C GLU A 22 16.14 -3.06 11.66
N GLY A 23 15.21 -3.93 11.23
CA GLY A 23 13.88 -4.02 11.82
C GLY A 23 12.92 -2.93 11.33
N ILE A 24 13.15 -2.38 10.14
CA ILE A 24 12.29 -1.38 9.51
C ILE A 24 11.61 -2.00 8.28
N ALA A 25 10.29 -1.94 8.24
CA ALA A 25 9.50 -2.20 7.06
C ALA A 25 9.16 -0.88 6.35
N LYS A 26 9.07 -0.88 5.03
CA LYS A 26 8.69 0.28 4.23
C LYS A 26 7.64 -0.13 3.22
N ILE A 27 6.51 0.57 3.26
CA ILE A 27 5.41 0.46 2.30
C ILE A 27 5.36 1.77 1.52
N THR A 28 5.53 1.68 0.20
CA THR A 28 5.45 2.82 -0.71
C THR A 28 4.24 2.67 -1.62
N ILE A 29 3.27 3.58 -1.57
CA ILE A 29 2.18 3.61 -2.55
C ILE A 29 2.78 4.00 -3.91
N ASN A 30 2.65 3.13 -4.91
CA ASN A 30 3.31 3.23 -6.21
C ASN A 30 2.30 3.52 -7.33
N ARG A 31 1.59 4.64 -7.20
CA ARG A 31 0.65 5.14 -8.23
C ARG A 31 0.88 6.64 -8.51
N PRO A 32 2.12 7.04 -8.84
CA PRO A 32 2.48 8.46 -8.93
C PRO A 32 1.71 9.22 -10.01
N GLU A 33 1.24 8.54 -11.06
CA GLU A 33 0.44 9.10 -12.14
C GLU A 33 -0.89 9.68 -11.68
N VAL A 34 -1.39 9.23 -10.51
CA VAL A 34 -2.60 9.76 -9.85
C VAL A 34 -2.35 10.24 -8.44
N ARG A 35 -1.15 10.78 -8.19
CA ARG A 35 -0.78 11.32 -6.87
C ARG A 35 -1.00 10.31 -5.75
N ASN A 36 -0.68 9.04 -6.01
CA ASN A 36 -0.76 7.95 -5.06
C ASN A 36 -2.18 7.78 -4.45
N ALA A 37 -3.22 8.02 -5.26
CA ALA A 37 -4.60 7.74 -4.85
C ALA A 37 -4.83 6.23 -4.67
N PHE A 38 -5.50 5.82 -3.60
CA PHE A 38 -5.79 4.40 -3.33
C PHE A 38 -7.12 3.96 -3.95
N ARG A 39 -7.18 2.70 -4.39
CA ARG A 39 -8.38 1.97 -4.81
C ARG A 39 -8.52 0.68 -3.97
N PRO A 40 -9.60 -0.11 -4.08
CA PRO A 40 -9.76 -1.33 -3.30
C PRO A 40 -8.54 -2.28 -3.35
N LEU A 41 -7.92 -2.46 -4.52
CA LEU A 41 -6.69 -3.23 -4.66
C LEU A 41 -5.56 -2.66 -3.80
N THR A 42 -5.28 -1.36 -3.87
CA THR A 42 -4.25 -0.70 -3.04
C THR A 42 -4.48 -0.94 -1.56
N VAL A 43 -5.73 -0.88 -1.09
CA VAL A 43 -6.08 -1.14 0.32
C VAL A 43 -5.82 -2.60 0.69
N ARG A 44 -6.19 -3.56 -0.18
CA ARG A 44 -5.91 -4.99 0.05
C ARG A 44 -4.42 -5.28 0.14
N GLU A 45 -3.63 -4.73 -0.76
CA GLU A 45 -2.17 -4.91 -0.80
C GLU A 45 -1.51 -4.29 0.43
N MET A 46 -1.88 -3.07 0.82
CA MET A 46 -1.39 -2.45 2.06
C MET A 46 -1.76 -3.27 3.29
N ARG A 47 -2.97 -3.82 3.35
CA ARG A 47 -3.40 -4.69 4.45
C ARG A 47 -2.54 -5.97 4.52
N ALA A 48 -2.25 -6.59 3.38
CA ALA A 48 -1.39 -7.76 3.31
C ALA A 48 0.04 -7.44 3.80
N ALA A 49 0.61 -6.32 3.34
CA ALA A 49 1.95 -5.88 3.77
C ALA A 49 2.02 -5.51 5.25
N LEU A 50 0.99 -4.83 5.78
CA LEU A 50 0.89 -4.50 7.21
C LEU A 50 0.76 -5.75 8.07
N ASN A 51 -0.04 -6.75 7.65
CA ASN A 51 -0.15 -8.02 8.35
C ASN A 51 1.17 -8.80 8.33
N ASP A 52 1.86 -8.86 7.19
CA ASP A 52 3.18 -9.49 7.10
C ASP A 52 4.21 -8.80 8.03
N ALA A 53 4.22 -7.47 8.08
CA ALA A 53 5.08 -6.72 8.99
C ALA A 53 4.72 -6.94 10.47
N ARG A 54 3.42 -7.08 10.78
CA ARG A 54 2.92 -7.35 12.15
C ARG A 54 3.36 -8.70 12.69
N GLU A 55 3.37 -9.73 11.84
CA GLU A 55 3.74 -11.10 12.24
C GLU A 55 5.27 -11.32 12.25
N ASP A 56 6.05 -10.41 11.68
CA ASP A 56 7.51 -10.47 11.69
C ASP A 56 8.07 -9.83 12.97
N THR A 57 8.44 -10.67 13.93
CA THR A 57 8.98 -10.24 15.25
C THR A 57 10.27 -9.42 15.18
N LYS A 58 10.92 -9.34 14.01
CA LYS A 58 12.10 -8.49 13.80
C LYS A 58 11.73 -7.06 13.44
N ILE A 59 10.51 -6.80 12.98
CA ILE A 59 10.07 -5.46 12.56
C ILE A 59 9.51 -4.71 13.78
N GLY A 60 10.11 -3.56 14.07
CA GLY A 60 9.64 -2.65 15.13
C GLY A 60 9.09 -1.32 14.61
N VAL A 61 9.36 -0.98 13.35
CA VAL A 61 9.00 0.31 12.74
C VAL A 61 8.49 0.08 11.32
N ILE A 62 7.45 0.84 10.95
CA ILE A 62 6.93 0.89 9.58
C ILE A 62 7.04 2.33 9.06
N ILE A 63 7.68 2.47 7.90
CA ILE A 63 7.63 3.69 7.08
C ILE A 63 6.51 3.51 6.06
N LEU A 64 5.54 4.42 6.08
CA LEU A 64 4.52 4.52 5.04
C LEU A 64 4.78 5.79 4.22
N THR A 65 5.00 5.64 2.92
CA THR A 65 5.31 6.76 2.01
C THR A 65 4.63 6.60 0.64
N GLY A 66 4.78 7.60 -0.24
CA GLY A 66 4.34 7.55 -1.63
C GLY A 66 5.53 7.61 -2.60
N GLU A 67 5.38 7.00 -3.76
CA GLU A 67 6.37 7.04 -4.84
C GLU A 67 6.40 8.43 -5.51
N GLY A 68 7.59 8.85 -5.92
CA GLY A 68 7.82 10.12 -6.60
C GLY A 68 7.80 11.35 -5.67
N GLU A 69 7.93 12.53 -6.26
CA GLU A 69 8.21 13.78 -5.52
C GLU A 69 6.96 14.61 -5.20
N LYS A 70 5.80 14.25 -5.77
CA LYS A 70 4.64 15.15 -5.84
C LYS A 70 3.62 14.97 -4.72
N ALA A 71 3.47 13.75 -4.20
CA ALA A 71 2.42 13.45 -3.24
C ALA A 71 2.75 12.22 -2.40
N PHE A 72 2.46 12.28 -1.11
CA PHE A 72 2.37 11.09 -0.27
C PHE A 72 1.20 10.19 -0.72
N CYS A 73 -0.03 10.69 -0.55
CA CYS A 73 -1.26 10.04 -0.95
C CYS A 73 -2.35 11.11 -1.11
N SER A 74 -3.18 11.01 -2.15
CA SER A 74 -4.27 11.96 -2.42
C SER A 74 -5.66 11.47 -1.97
N GLY A 75 -5.73 10.35 -1.23
CA GLY A 75 -6.98 9.75 -0.78
C GLY A 75 -7.54 8.74 -1.78
N GLY A 76 -8.85 8.52 -1.75
CA GLY A 76 -9.50 7.51 -2.61
C GLY A 76 -9.62 7.97 -4.06
N ASP A 77 -9.22 7.11 -5.00
CA ASP A 77 -9.18 7.37 -6.45
C ASP A 77 -10.59 7.61 -7.01
N GLN A 78 -10.93 8.88 -7.25
CA GLN A 78 -12.28 9.26 -7.69
C GLN A 78 -12.64 8.72 -9.09
N ARG A 79 -11.67 8.28 -9.91
CA ARG A 79 -11.93 7.77 -11.27
C ARG A 79 -12.68 6.45 -11.27
N ILE A 80 -12.56 5.68 -10.19
CA ILE A 80 -13.19 4.36 -10.02
C ILE A 80 -14.36 4.41 -9.03
N ARG A 81 -14.76 5.60 -8.60
CA ARG A 81 -15.91 5.79 -7.72
C ARG A 81 -17.16 5.93 -8.57
N GLY A 82 -18.07 4.96 -8.47
CA GLY A 82 -19.40 5.01 -9.05
C GLY A 82 -20.42 5.71 -8.13
N SER A 83 -21.70 5.65 -8.52
CA SER A 83 -22.82 6.23 -7.76
C SER A 83 -22.99 5.59 -6.37
N ALA A 84 -22.60 4.33 -6.23
CA ALA A 84 -22.75 3.54 -5.02
C ALA A 84 -21.46 3.43 -4.18
N GLY A 85 -20.35 4.05 -4.62
CA GLY A 85 -19.07 4.00 -3.91
C GLY A 85 -17.93 3.46 -4.77
N TYR A 86 -16.95 2.82 -4.14
CA TYR A 86 -15.76 2.30 -4.82
C TYR A 86 -15.96 0.85 -5.21
N GLU A 87 -15.96 0.57 -6.50
CA GLU A 87 -16.17 -0.78 -7.00
C GLU A 87 -14.92 -1.64 -6.80
N ASP A 88 -15.09 -2.75 -6.09
CA ASP A 88 -14.09 -3.79 -5.95
C ASP A 88 -14.41 -4.97 -6.87
N ASN A 89 -13.70 -5.06 -7.99
CA ASN A 89 -13.91 -6.10 -9.01
C ASN A 89 -13.70 -7.54 -8.51
N GLU A 90 -13.03 -7.75 -7.37
CA GLU A 90 -12.84 -9.09 -6.80
C GLU A 90 -14.00 -9.53 -5.91
N THR A 91 -14.54 -8.61 -5.10
CA THR A 91 -15.58 -8.94 -4.10
C THR A 91 -16.98 -8.52 -4.52
N GLY A 92 -17.10 -7.64 -5.52
CA GLY A 92 -18.35 -6.99 -5.90
C GLY A 92 -18.83 -5.93 -4.90
N HIS A 93 -18.07 -5.65 -3.84
CA HIS A 93 -18.43 -4.64 -2.85
C HIS A 93 -18.22 -3.23 -3.41
N LEU A 94 -19.09 -2.29 -3.04
CA LEU A 94 -19.07 -0.89 -3.49
C LEU A 94 -18.46 0.03 -2.43
N ARG A 95 -17.41 -0.42 -1.74
CA ARG A 95 -16.72 0.34 -0.68
C ARG A 95 -15.23 -0.02 -0.63
N LEU A 96 -14.43 0.84 -0.02
CA LEU A 96 -12.97 0.66 0.09
C LEU A 96 -12.52 -0.41 1.11
N ASN A 97 -13.43 -0.99 1.88
CA ASN A 97 -13.16 -2.05 2.87
C ASN A 97 -12.01 -1.73 3.87
N VAL A 98 -11.69 -0.44 4.09
CA VAL A 98 -10.53 0.00 4.91
C VAL A 98 -10.66 -0.42 6.37
N LEU A 99 -11.89 -0.55 6.86
CA LEU A 99 -12.19 -0.95 8.24
C LEU A 99 -12.51 -2.44 8.37
N ASP A 100 -12.31 -3.23 7.31
CA ASP A 100 -12.56 -4.67 7.33
C ASP A 100 -11.30 -5.39 7.84
N PHE A 101 -11.36 -5.84 9.09
CA PHE A 101 -10.31 -6.56 9.82
C PHE A 101 -10.55 -8.08 9.83
#